data_AF-A0A4U7BTY8-F1
#
_entry.id   AF-A0A4U7BTY8-F1
#
_cell.length_a   1.000
_cell.length_b   1.000
_cell.length_c   1.000
_cell.angle_alpha   90.00
_cell.angle_beta   90.00
_cell.angle_gamma   90.00
#
_symmetry.space_group_name_H-M   'P 1'
#
loop_
_entity.id
_entity.type
_entity.pdbx_description
1 polymer ?
#
loop_
_entity_poly.entity_id
_entity_poly.type
_entity_poly.pdbx_seq_one_letter_code
_entity_poly.pdbx_strand_id
1 'polypeptide(L)' 'MNENIIKKTCKELGLTYKQLGELVGFGEEAISKAARTGNISTQMQKALDLYLENINLKEKLKVLDTLSDIIKQLSK' A
#
# COMPACT_ATOMS: atom_id res chain seq x y z
N MET A 1 -13.96 -16.06 7.10
CA MET A 1 -14.53 -14.76 6.69
C MET A 1 -13.50 -14.10 5.79
N ASN A 2 -13.81 -13.77 4.54
CA ASN A 2 -12.86 -13.10 3.65
C ASN A 2 -12.64 -11.66 4.17
N GLU A 3 -11.42 -11.33 4.60
CA GLU A 3 -11.03 -9.96 4.95
C GLU A 3 -11.07 -9.09 3.70
N ASN A 4 -11.62 -7.88 3.80
CA ASN A 4 -11.58 -6.92 2.71
C ASN A 4 -10.19 -6.29 2.56
N ILE A 5 -9.94 -5.65 1.41
CA ILE A 5 -8.64 -5.05 1.08
C ILE A 5 -8.15 -4.07 2.14
N ILE A 6 -9.02 -3.28 2.77
CA ILE A 6 -8.62 -2.32 3.81
C ILE A 6 -8.02 -3.03 5.03
N LYS A 7 -8.74 -4.04 5.56
CA LYS A 7 -8.28 -4.81 6.72
C LYS A 7 -6.98 -5.55 6.42
N LYS A 8 -6.91 -6.16 5.24
CA LYS A 8 -5.72 -6.86 4.75
C LYS A 8 -4.52 -5.92 4.68
N THR A 9 -4.67 -4.78 4.00
CA THR A 9 -3.59 -3.79 3.83
C THR A 9 -3.11 -3.23 5.16
N CYS A 10 -4.01 -2.86 6.08
CA CYS A 10 -3.63 -2.38 7.42
C CYS A 10 -2.83 -3.43 8.19
N LYS A 11 -3.23 -4.70 8.11
CA LYS A 11 -2.55 -5.81 8.79
C LYS A 11 -1.18 -6.09 8.19
N GLU A 12 -1.07 -6.16 6.87
CA GLU A 12 0.17 -6.49 6.16
C GLU A 12 1.21 -5.37 6.29
N LEU A 13 0.78 -4.11 6.26
CA LEU A 13 1.67 -2.95 6.32
C LEU A 13 1.84 -2.38 7.74
N GLY A 14 1.16 -2.94 8.75
CA GLY A 14 1.19 -2.43 10.12
C GLY A 14 0.62 -1.01 10.27
N LEU A 15 -0.39 -0.66 9.47
CA LEU A 15 -0.98 0.67 9.44
C LEU A 15 -2.29 0.75 10.24
N THR A 16 -2.52 1.88 10.88
CA THR A 16 -3.84 2.26 11.39
C THR A 16 -4.76 2.69 10.25
N TYR A 17 -6.07 2.70 10.47
CA TYR A 17 -7.03 3.21 9.47
C TYR A 17 -6.83 4.68 9.15
N LYS A 18 -6.39 5.48 10.13
CA LYS A 18 -6.02 6.88 9.94
C LYS A 18 -4.86 7.02 8.95
N GLN A 19 -3.77 6.31 9.20
CA GLN A 19 -2.59 6.37 8.33
C GLN A 19 -2.89 5.88 6.92
N LEU A 20 -3.64 4.77 6.78
CA LEU A 20 -4.05 4.29 5.46
C LEU A 20 -4.89 5.34 4.72
N GLY A 21 -5.85 5.97 5.43
CA GLY A 21 -6.65 7.05 4.88
C GLY A 21 -5.81 8.22 4.36
N GLU A 22 -4.87 8.71 5.17
CA GLU A 22 -3.95 9.79 4.78
C GLU A 22 -3.13 9.43 3.54
N LEU A 23 -2.67 8.19 3.43
CA LEU A 23 -1.88 7.70 2.29
C LEU A 23 -2.68 7.59 1.00
N VAL A 24 -3.98 7.24 1.08
CA VAL A 24 -4.85 7.07 -0.10
C VAL A 24 -5.81 8.24 -0.35
N GLY A 25 -5.72 9.32 0.44
CA GLY A 25 -6.51 10.54 0.27
C GLY A 25 -7.93 10.47 0.82
N PHE A 26 -8.18 9.68 1.87
CA PHE A 26 -9.48 9.53 2.53
C PHE A 26 -9.40 9.81 4.03
N GLY A 27 -10.49 10.29 4.62
CA GLY A 27 -10.59 10.42 6.08
C GLY A 27 -10.69 9.06 6.78
N GLU A 28 -10.21 9.00 8.03
CA GLU A 28 -10.25 7.78 8.88
C GLU A 28 -11.66 7.18 8.98
N GLU A 29 -12.68 8.03 9.15
CA GLU A 29 -14.07 7.58 9.27
C GLU A 29 -14.56 6.83 8.03
N ALA A 30 -14.18 7.32 6.83
CA ALA A 30 -14.53 6.69 5.56
C ALA A 30 -13.88 5.31 5.43
N ILE A 31 -12.59 5.20 5.75
CA ILE A 31 -11.84 3.94 5.76
C ILE A 31 -12.42 2.96 6.79
N SER A 32 -12.68 3.42 8.02
CA SER A 32 -13.25 2.61 9.09
C SER A 32 -14.64 2.08 8.74
N LYS A 33 -15.52 2.93 8.17
CA LYS A 33 -16.84 2.51 7.71
C LYS A 33 -16.75 1.48 6.59
N ALA A 34 -15.91 1.70 5.59
CA ALA A 34 -15.70 0.77 4.48
C ALA A 34 -15.12 -0.58 4.97
N ALA A 35 -14.16 -0.54 5.91
CA ALA A 35 -13.57 -1.73 6.52
C ALA A 35 -14.59 -2.56 7.31
N ARG A 36 -15.50 -1.92 8.05
CA ARG A 36 -16.53 -2.60 8.84
C ARG A 36 -17.67 -3.15 7.98
N THR A 37 -18.13 -2.38 7.01
CA THR A 37 -19.31 -2.72 6.20
C THR A 37 -18.98 -3.57 4.98
N GLY A 38 -17.73 -3.57 4.52
CA GLY A 38 -17.32 -4.18 3.25
C GLY A 38 -17.73 -3.37 2.02
N ASN A 39 -18.45 -2.26 2.20
CA ASN A 39 -18.87 -1.38 1.11
C ASN A 39 -17.74 -0.41 0.77
N ILE A 40 -16.90 -0.82 -0.18
CA ILE A 40 -15.76 -0.03 -0.67
C ILE A 40 -16.18 0.61 -2.00
N SER A 41 -16.10 1.94 -2.08
CA SER A 41 -16.40 2.65 -3.34
C SER A 41 -15.36 2.32 -4.40
N THR A 42 -15.73 2.44 -5.68
CA THR A 42 -14.80 2.19 -6.79
C THR A 42 -13.58 3.11 -6.72
N GLN A 43 -13.77 4.36 -6.28
CA GLN A 43 -12.67 5.32 -6.11
C GLN A 43 -11.70 4.88 -5.00
N MET A 44 -12.23 4.41 -3.86
CA MET A 44 -11.40 3.94 -2.74
C MET A 44 -10.66 2.65 -3.11
N GLN A 45 -11.33 1.70 -3.78
CA GLN A 45 -10.70 0.49 -4.28
C GLN A 45 -9.52 0.84 -5.20
N LYS A 46 -9.73 1.74 -6.18
CA LYS A 46 -8.68 2.14 -7.10
C LYS A 46 -7.52 2.85 -6.41
N ALA A 47 -7.80 3.70 -5.42
CA ALA A 47 -6.76 4.37 -4.64
C ALA A 47 -5.91 3.38 -3.84
N LEU A 48 -6.53 2.38 -3.21
CA LEU A 48 -5.82 1.31 -2.51
C LEU A 48 -4.98 0.46 -3.46
N ASP A 49 -5.52 0.08 -4.62
CA ASP A 49 -4.80 -0.71 -5.62
C ASP A 49 -3.56 0.05 -6.14
N LEU A 50 -3.72 1.34 -6.46
CA LEU A 50 -2.61 2.19 -6.91
C LEU A 50 -1.54 2.37 -5.82
N TYR A 51 -1.94 2.50 -4.56
CA TYR A 51 -1.01 2.61 -3.45
C TYR A 51 -0.18 1.32 -3.26
N LEU A 52 -0.84 0.15 -3.30
CA LEU A 52 -0.15 -1.15 -3.20
C LEU A 52 0.78 -1.39 -4.40
N GLU A 53 0.33 -1.04 -5.61
CA GLU A 53 1.17 -1.10 -6.81
C GLU A 53 2.39 -0.18 -6.70
N ASN A 54 2.22 1.04 -6.15
CA ASN A 54 3.32 1.97 -5.92
C ASN A 54 4.37 1.40 -4.94
N ILE A 55 3.95 0.73 -3.86
CA ILE A 55 4.87 0.06 -2.93
C ILE A 55 5.67 -1.01 -3.67
N ASN A 56 5.00 -1.91 -4.39
CA ASN A 56 5.64 -2.98 -5.15
C ASN A 56 6.64 -2.44 -6.19
N LEU A 57 6.29 -1.35 -6.89
CA LEU A 57 7.19 -0.71 -7.85
C LEU A 57 8.42 -0.10 -7.17
N LYS A 58 8.26 0.53 -6.00
CA LYS A 58 9.37 1.07 -5.21
C LYS A 58 10.31 -0.03 -4.72
N GLU A 59 9.78 -1.18 -4.31
CA GLU A 59 10.58 -2.34 -3.91
C GLU A 59 11.41 -2.88 -5.09
N LYS A 60 10.79 -3.02 -6.28
CA LYS A 60 11.50 -3.43 -7.50
C LYS A 60 12.61 -2.44 -7.87
N LEU A 61 12.35 -1.15 -7.78
CA LEU A 61 13.38 -0.12 -8.02
C LEU A 61 14.55 -0.25 -7.04
N LYS A 62 14.27 -0.45 -5.75
CA LYS A 62 15.32 -0.65 -4.73
C LYS A 62 16.21 -1.86 -5.03
N VAL A 63 15.65 -2.94 -5.58
CA VAL A 63 16.44 -4.10 -6.03
C VAL A 63 17.37 -3.71 -7.17
N LEU A 64 16.89 -2.95 -8.16
CA LEU A 64 17.72 -2.49 -9.28
C LEU A 64 18.84 -1.55 -8.82
N ASP A 65 18.54 -0.64 -7.90
CA ASP A 65 19.55 0.26 -7.31
C ASP A 65 20.65 -0.53 -6.60
N THR A 66 20.25 -1.53 -5.81
CA THR A 66 21.17 -2.43 -5.10
C THR A 66 22.06 -3.19 -6.08
N LEU A 67 21.51 -3.71 -7.18
CA LEU A 67 22.27 -4.40 -8.22
C LEU A 67 23.28 -3.46 -8.89
N SER A 68 22.87 -2.24 -9.22
CA SER A 68 23.76 -1.21 -9.78
C SER A 68 24.94 -0.94 -8.85
N ASP A 69 24.70 -0.81 -7.55
CA ASP A 69 25.75 -0.53 -6.58
C ASP A 69 26.73 -1.69 -6.41
N ILE A 70 26.24 -2.94 -6.42
CA ILE A 70 27.09 -4.13 -6.43
C ILE A 70 28.00 -4.14 -7.67
N ILE A 71 27.45 -3.87 -8.86
CA ILE A 71 28.24 -3.82 -10.11
C ILE A 71 29.35 -2.75 -10.02
N LYS A 72 29.04 -1.56 -9.50
CA LYS A 72 30.03 -0.48 -9.30
C LYS A 72 31.13 -0.88 -8.33
N GLN A 73 30.81 -1.64 -7.28
CA GLN A 73 31.80 -2.13 -6.32
C GLN A 73 32.73 -3.19 -6.93
N LEU A 74 32.19 -4.08 -7.76
CA LEU A 74 32.97 -5.13 -8.45
C LEU A 74 33.82 -4.60 -9.61
N SER A 75 33.47 -3.44 -10.15
CA SER A 75 34.21 -2.81 -11.26
C SER A 75 35.34 -1.88 -10.80
N LYS A 76 35.57 -1.78 -9.48
CA LYS A 76 36.72 -1.11 -8.87
C LYS A 76 37.81 -2.12 -8.56
#